data_AF-A0A832ZAS6-F1
#
_entry.id   AF-A0A832ZAS6-F1
#
_cell.length_a   1.000
_cell.length_b   1.000
_cell.length_c   1.000
_cell.angle_alpha   90.00
_cell.angle_beta   90.00
_cell.angle_gamma   90.00
#
_symmetry.space_group_name_H-M   'P 1'
#
loop_
_entity.id
_entity.type
_entity.pdbx_description
1 polymer ?
#
loop_
_entity_poly.entity_id
_entity_poly.type
_entity_poly.pdbx_seq_one_letter_code
_entity_poly.pdbx_strand_id
1 'polypeptide(L)'
;MRGFYIAHEDDIKAGKTTDVYFIRTKKILEAKGIHKKVLADVSTTSLPKGWKWGILAGVEEVAKLLEGMPVNVYSMPEGTIFHPYEPVMQIEG
;
A
#
# COMPACT_ATOMS: atom_id res chain seq x y z
N MET A 1 14.65 21.79 12.99
CA MET A 1 13.25 22.16 12.65
C MET A 1 13.17 22.24 11.13
N ARG A 2 12.21 21.56 10.49
CA ARG A 2 12.08 21.60 9.03
C ARG A 2 11.25 22.81 8.61
N GLY A 3 11.60 23.43 7.49
CA GLY A 3 10.95 24.65 6.98
C GLY A 3 9.69 24.42 6.16
N PHE A 4 9.44 23.19 5.70
CA PHE A 4 8.28 22.83 4.89
C PHE A 4 7.51 21.66 5.50
N TYR A 5 6.19 21.68 5.36
CA TYR A 5 5.27 20.64 5.83
C TYR A 5 5.17 19.50 4.79
N ILE A 6 6.28 18.81 4.57
CA ILE A 6 6.36 17.64 3.69
C ILE A 6 6.94 16.44 4.44
N ALA A 7 6.56 15.25 4.01
CA ALA A 7 7.24 14.03 4.42
C ALA A 7 8.54 13.90 3.62
N HIS A 8 9.64 13.61 4.31
CA HIS A 8 10.87 13.21 3.63
C HIS A 8 10.84 11.70 3.35
N GLU A 9 11.65 11.26 2.40
CA GLU A 9 11.75 9.86 1.98
C GLU A 9 11.90 8.89 3.16
N ASP A 10 12.80 9.20 4.10
CA ASP A 10 13.00 8.37 5.30
C ASP A 10 11.78 8.29 6.22
N ASP A 11 10.96 9.34 6.28
CA ASP A 11 9.74 9.32 7.08
C ASP A 11 8.65 8.45 6.43
N ILE A 12 8.60 8.44 5.10
CA ILE A 12 7.71 7.57 4.32
C ILE A 12 8.17 6.11 4.47
N LYS A 13 9.46 5.82 4.23
CA LYS A 13 10.04 4.48 4.35
C LYS A 13 9.95 3.91 5.77
N ALA A 14 10.03 4.76 6.80
CA ALA A 14 9.83 4.38 8.20
C ALA A 14 8.34 4.26 8.61
N GLY A 15 7.40 4.54 7.71
CA GLY A 15 5.96 4.44 7.98
C GLY A 15 5.41 5.54 8.91
N LYS A 16 6.12 6.66 9.10
CA LYS A 16 5.68 7.77 9.97
C LYS A 16 4.51 8.57 9.41
N THR A 17 4.21 8.39 8.12
CA THR A 17 3.08 9.00 7.41
C THR A 17 1.81 8.15 7.43
N THR A 18 1.80 7.06 8.20
CA THR A 18 0.63 6.17 8.31
C THR A 18 -0.44 6.71 9.26
N ASP A 19 -1.68 6.27 9.07
CA ASP A 19 -2.75 6.54 10.02
C ASP A 19 -2.51 5.82 11.36
N VAL A 20 -2.71 6.54 12.46
CA VAL A 20 -2.40 6.05 13.81
C VAL A 20 -3.11 4.73 14.18
N TYR A 21 -4.24 4.43 13.54
CA TYR A 21 -4.95 3.18 13.80
C TYR A 21 -4.16 1.95 13.36
N PHE A 22 -3.30 2.02 12.33
CA PHE A 22 -2.43 0.91 11.94
C PHE A 22 -1.39 0.59 13.02
N ILE A 23 -0.79 1.61 13.62
CA ILE A 23 0.15 1.45 14.74
C ILE A 23 -0.55 0.82 15.95
N ARG A 24 -1.78 1.25 16.24
CA ARG A 24 -2.59 0.67 17.32
C ARG A 24 -2.97 -0.78 17.04
N THR A 25 -3.38 -1.10 15.82
CA THR A 25 -3.69 -2.46 15.38
C THR A 25 -2.47 -3.37 15.52
N LYS A 26 -1.29 -2.95 15.05
CA LYS A 26 -0.04 -3.70 15.19
C LYS A 26 0.25 -4.03 16.66
N LYS A 27 0.15 -3.04 17.56
CA LYS A 27 0.34 -3.24 19.00
C LYS A 27 -0.62 -4.27 19.59
N ILE A 28 -1.89 -4.26 19.18
CA ILE A 28 -2.89 -5.23 19.65
C ILE A 28 -2.58 -6.64 19.14
N LEU A 29 -2.19 -6.78 17.88
CA LEU A 29 -1.83 -8.08 17.29
C LEU A 29 -0.60 -8.68 17.99
N GLU A 30 0.44 -7.87 18.22
CA GLU A 30 1.65 -8.26 18.95
C GLU A 30 1.33 -8.68 20.39
N ALA A 31 0.56 -7.86 21.12
CA ALA A 31 0.19 -8.16 22.51
C ALA A 31 -0.68 -9.42 22.65
N LYS A 32 -1.44 -9.76 21.61
CA LYS A 32 -2.26 -10.98 21.56
C LYS A 32 -1.54 -12.18 20.93
N GLY A 33 -0.30 -12.02 20.48
CA GLY A 33 0.44 -13.07 19.77
C GLY A 33 -0.21 -13.51 18.45
N ILE A 34 -0.98 -12.63 17.79
CA ILE A 34 -1.66 -12.94 16.54
C ILE A 34 -0.71 -12.64 15.38
N HIS A 35 -0.12 -13.70 14.82
CA HIS A 35 0.72 -13.64 13.63
C HIS A 35 0.27 -14.70 12.64
N LYS A 36 -0.29 -14.28 11.50
CA LYS A 36 -0.90 -15.16 10.49
C LYS A 36 -0.53 -14.66 9.11
N LYS A 37 -0.29 -15.61 8.20
CA LYS A 37 -0.11 -15.31 6.79
C LYS A 37 -1.44 -14.87 6.17
N VAL A 38 -1.45 -13.75 5.47
CA VAL A 38 -2.61 -13.15 4.81
C VAL A 38 -2.27 -12.74 3.38
N LEU A 39 -3.32 -12.52 2.59
CA LEU A 39 -3.24 -11.93 1.26
C LEU A 39 -4.16 -10.69 1.23
N ALA A 40 -3.60 -9.54 0.91
CA ALA A 40 -4.33 -8.28 0.81
C ALA A 40 -4.41 -7.81 -0.65
N ASP A 41 -5.62 -7.45 -1.10
CA ASP A 41 -5.87 -6.92 -2.44
C ASP A 41 -5.97 -5.39 -2.43
N VAL A 42 -5.38 -4.76 -3.42
CA VAL A 42 -5.55 -3.34 -3.75
C VAL A 42 -6.47 -3.23 -4.96
N SER A 43 -7.65 -2.66 -4.77
CA SER A 43 -8.63 -2.44 -5.84
C SER A 43 -9.43 -1.15 -5.57
N THR A 44 -10.22 -0.73 -6.55
CA THR A 44 -11.17 0.38 -6.39
C THR A 44 -12.59 -0.11 -6.67
N THR A 45 -13.58 0.36 -5.92
CA THR A 45 -14.99 0.03 -6.19
C THR A 45 -15.62 0.91 -7.27
N SER A 46 -14.97 2.04 -7.58
CA SER A 46 -15.37 2.99 -8.61
C SER A 46 -14.19 3.85 -9.04
N LEU A 47 -14.30 4.44 -10.23
CA LEU A 47 -13.33 5.41 -10.76
C LEU A 47 -13.93 6.81 -10.83
N PRO A 48 -13.10 7.88 -10.87
CA PRO A 48 -13.58 9.25 -10.97
C PRO A 48 -14.60 9.43 -12.10
N LYS A 49 -15.61 10.30 -11.89
CA LYS A 49 -16.65 10.62 -12.88
C LYS A 49 -17.44 9.40 -13.43
N GLY A 50 -17.38 8.25 -12.75
CA GLY A 50 -18.03 7.02 -13.21
C GLY A 50 -17.34 6.40 -14.44
N TRP A 51 -16.06 6.68 -14.65
CA TRP A 51 -15.27 6.07 -15.72
C TRP A 51 -15.25 4.55 -15.61
N LYS A 52 -15.13 3.90 -16.76
CA LYS A 52 -15.12 2.43 -16.85
C LYS A 52 -13.73 1.84 -16.72
N TRP A 53 -12.67 2.62 -16.90
CA TRP A 53 -11.29 2.17 -16.86
C TRP A 53 -10.35 3.30 -16.41
N GLY A 54 -9.18 2.93 -15.91
CA GLY A 54 -8.09 3.83 -15.54
C GLY A 54 -6.73 3.24 -15.91
N ILE A 55 -5.67 4.07 -15.84
CA ILE A 55 -4.29 3.64 -16.07
C ILE A 55 -3.62 3.47 -14.71
N LEU A 56 -3.05 2.29 -14.44
CA LEU A 56 -2.29 2.04 -13.24
C LEU A 56 -0.95 2.78 -13.28
N ALA A 57 -0.60 3.50 -12.21
CA ALA A 57 0.66 4.21 -12.06
C ALA A 57 1.16 4.16 -10.60
N GLY A 58 2.47 4.29 -10.39
CA GLY A 58 3.09 4.29 -9.06
C GLY A 58 3.53 2.91 -8.55
N VAL A 59 3.61 1.90 -9.42
CA VAL A 59 4.04 0.54 -9.03
C VAL A 59 5.51 0.55 -8.60
N GLU A 60 6.35 1.32 -9.29
CA GLU A 60 7.77 1.45 -8.94
C GLU A 60 7.99 2.01 -7.52
N GLU A 61 7.25 3.04 -7.12
CA GLU A 61 7.39 3.66 -5.80
C GLU A 61 6.95 2.70 -4.69
N VAL A 62 5.90 1.92 -4.91
CA VAL A 62 5.45 0.89 -3.95
C VAL A 62 6.49 -0.24 -3.83
N ALA A 63 7.09 -0.66 -4.94
CA ALA A 63 8.17 -1.65 -4.92
C ALA A 63 9.37 -1.13 -4.09
N LYS A 64 9.79 0.11 -4.31
CA LYS A 64 10.83 0.77 -3.51
C LYS A 64 10.43 0.90 -2.03
N LEU A 65 9.16 1.16 -1.72
CA LEU A 65 8.67 1.25 -0.34
C LEU A 65 8.74 -0.10 0.40
N LEU A 66 8.36 -1.19 -0.27
CA LEU A 66 8.29 -2.52 0.32
C LEU A 66 9.59 -3.34 0.16
N GLU A 67 10.56 -2.84 -0.60
CA GLU A 67 11.87 -3.48 -0.74
C GLU A 67 12.52 -3.75 0.63
N GLY A 68 12.97 -4.99 0.83
CA GLY A 68 13.59 -5.48 2.06
C GLY A 68 12.61 -5.94 3.14
N MET A 69 11.30 -5.78 2.94
CA MET A 69 10.28 -6.27 3.86
C MET A 69 9.97 -7.75 3.61
N PRO A 70 9.60 -8.53 4.66
CA PRO A 70 9.32 -9.96 4.53
C PRO A 70 7.92 -10.23 3.96
N VAL A 71 7.65 -9.71 2.75
CA VAL A 71 6.38 -9.85 2.04
C VAL A 71 6.62 -10.11 0.55
N ASN A 72 5.70 -10.83 -0.09
CA ASN A 72 5.64 -10.89 -1.55
C ASN A 72 4.72 -9.78 -2.06
N VAL A 73 5.09 -9.18 -3.18
CA VAL A 73 4.28 -8.15 -3.85
C VAL A 73 4.05 -8.59 -5.29
N TYR A 74 2.79 -8.76 -5.67
CA TYR A 74 2.35 -9.09 -7.02
C TYR A 74 1.62 -7.86 -7.57
N SER A 75 1.87 -7.48 -8.83
CA SER A 75 1.19 -6.33 -9.43
C SER A 75 1.06 -6.50 -10.94
N MET A 76 0.04 -5.86 -11.51
CA MET A 76 -0.01 -5.61 -12.96
C MET A 76 1.17 -4.70 -13.37
N PRO A 77 1.64 -4.77 -14.62
CA PRO A 77 2.63 -3.82 -15.13
C PRO A 77 2.14 -2.37 -15.01
N GLU A 78 3.02 -1.44 -14.67
CA GLU A 78 2.69 -0.02 -14.72
C GLU A 78 2.27 0.41 -16.14
N GLY A 79 1.28 1.29 -16.24
CA GLY A 79 0.65 1.68 -17.50
C GLY A 79 -0.49 0.75 -17.95
N THR A 80 -0.76 -0.34 -17.24
CA THR A 80 -1.89 -1.25 -17.53
C THR A 80 -3.23 -0.54 -17.37
N ILE A 81 -4.15 -0.80 -18.30
CA ILE A 81 -5.56 -0.43 -18.14
C ILE A 81 -6.22 -1.38 -17.15
N PHE A 82 -6.90 -0.85 -16.14
CA PHE A 82 -7.66 -1.63 -15.15
C PHE A 82 -9.08 -1.09 -14.97
N HIS A 83 -9.94 -1.91 -14.37
CA HIS A 83 -11.35 -1.66 -14.11
C HIS A 83 -11.67 -1.71 -12.60
N PRO A 84 -12.82 -1.14 -12.17
CA PRO A 84 -13.29 -1.33 -10.80
C PRO A 84 -13.38 -2.83 -10.42
N TYR A 85 -13.09 -3.14 -9.16
CA TYR A 85 -13.06 -4.47 -8.56
C TYR A 85 -11.93 -5.39 -9.04
N GLU A 86 -11.08 -4.97 -9.97
CA GLU A 86 -9.88 -5.72 -10.33
C GLU A 86 -8.75 -5.46 -9.32
N PRO A 87 -8.10 -6.50 -8.77
CA PRO A 87 -6.93 -6.34 -7.94
C PRO A 87 -5.73 -5.94 -8.81
N VAL A 88 -5.27 -4.69 -8.67
CA VAL A 88 -4.10 -4.17 -9.42
C VAL A 88 -2.77 -4.53 -8.75
N MET A 89 -2.84 -4.85 -7.47
CA MET A 89 -1.71 -5.27 -6.64
C MET A 89 -2.21 -6.18 -5.52
N GLN A 90 -1.39 -7.15 -5.15
CA GLN A 90 -1.61 -8.04 -4.01
C GLN A 90 -0.34 -8.10 -3.16
N ILE A 91 -0.51 -8.13 -1.84
CA ILE A 91 0.59 -8.23 -0.87
C ILE A 91 0.35 -9.45 0.02
N GLU A 92 1.35 -10.32 0.14
CA GLU A 92 1.28 -11.56 0.89
C GLU A 92 2.37 -11.61 1.97
N GLY A 93 2.00 -11.93 3.21
CA GLY A 93 2.93 -12.01 4.35
C GLY A 93 2.25 -12.43 5.64
#